data_AF-A0A9D4ES68-F1
#
_entry.id   AF-A0A9D4ES68-F1
#
_cell.length_a   1.000
_cell.length_b   1.000
_cell.length_c   1.000
_cell.angle_alpha   90.00
_cell.angle_beta   90.00
_cell.angle_gamma   90.00
#
_symmetry.space_group_name_H-M   'P 1'
#
loop_
_entity.id
_entity.type
_entity.pdbx_description
1 polymer ?
#
loop_
_entity_poly.entity_id
_entity_poly.type
_entity_poly.pdbx_seq_one_letter_code
_entity_poly.pdbx_strand_id
1 'polypeptide(L)'
;MLKAMAKDSGFLKHKRITNPSVRKFLVQQISKYKYLPTETMAITGHNNVQSLTNYSNISIEQLQKCSFLLSPVNVTIQQFLLYTFVHRNYGRNAA
;
A
#
# COMPACT_ATOMS: atom_id res chain seq x y z
N MET A 1 12.98 -26.46 11.55
CA MET A 1 11.50 -26.39 11.63
C MET A 1 10.85 -26.16 10.27
N LEU A 2 11.07 -25.01 9.59
CA LEU A 2 10.41 -24.68 8.31
C LEU A 2 10.61 -25.73 7.19
N LYS A 3 11.82 -26.27 7.03
CA LYS A 3 12.11 -27.31 6.03
C LYS A 3 11.33 -28.61 6.28
N ALA A 4 11.15 -29.00 7.55
CA ALA A 4 10.42 -30.21 7.91
C ALA A 4 8.92 -30.02 7.61
N MET A 5 8.34 -28.91 8.07
CA MET A 5 6.94 -28.56 7.80
C MET A 5 6.65 -28.42 6.29
N ALA A 6 7.58 -27.83 5.53
CA ALA A 6 7.46 -27.71 4.06
C ALA A 6 7.54 -29.07 3.35
N LYS A 7 8.29 -30.03 3.91
CA LYS A 7 8.36 -31.41 3.40
C LYS A 7 7.04 -32.14 3.65
N ASP A 8 6.54 -32.05 4.87
CA ASP A 8 5.33 -32.76 5.31
C ASP A 8 4.06 -32.24 4.62
N SER A 9 4.05 -30.95 4.28
CA SER A 9 2.97 -30.31 3.52
C SER A 9 3.09 -30.46 1.99
N GLY A 10 4.13 -31.15 1.48
CA GLY A 10 4.33 -31.38 0.04
C GLY A 10 4.82 -30.16 -0.76
N PHE A 11 5.10 -29.03 -0.11
CA PHE A 11 5.50 -27.77 -0.75
C PHE A 11 6.95 -27.75 -1.29
N LEU A 12 7.78 -28.73 -0.94
CA LEU A 12 9.18 -28.79 -1.40
C LEU A 12 9.37 -29.17 -2.88
N LYS A 13 8.32 -29.60 -3.59
CA LYS A 13 8.47 -30.10 -4.98
C LYS A 13 8.88 -29.02 -5.99
N HIS A 14 8.65 -27.73 -5.72
CA HIS A 14 8.75 -26.70 -6.76
C HIS A 14 9.52 -25.43 -6.40
N LYS A 15 9.83 -25.15 -5.11
CA LYS A 15 10.56 -23.93 -4.70
C LYS A 15 11.42 -24.12 -3.45
N ARG A 16 12.54 -23.39 -3.39
CA ARG A 16 13.39 -23.29 -2.19
C ARG A 16 12.67 -22.43 -1.14
N ILE A 17 12.03 -23.09 -0.17
CA ILE A 17 11.38 -22.43 0.97
C ILE A 17 12.43 -22.10 2.02
N THR A 18 12.60 -20.81 2.29
CA THR A 18 13.56 -20.26 3.24
C THR A 18 12.84 -19.24 4.12
N ASN A 19 13.36 -18.95 5.30
CA ASN A 19 12.75 -17.95 6.19
C ASN A 19 12.51 -16.60 5.48
N PRO A 20 13.44 -16.08 4.64
CA PRO A 20 13.18 -14.87 3.86
C PRO A 20 12.03 -15.00 2.86
N SER A 21 11.85 -16.15 2.19
CA SER A 21 10.76 -16.32 1.22
C SER A 21 9.39 -16.41 1.89
N VAL A 22 9.30 -17.02 3.08
CA VAL A 22 8.08 -17.04 3.90
C VAL A 22 7.76 -15.65 4.43
N ARG A 23 8.76 -14.92 4.94
CA ARG A 23 8.58 -13.53 5.39
C ARG A 23 8.08 -12.63 4.26
N LYS A 24 8.64 -12.76 3.06
CA LYS A 24 8.17 -12.05 1.86
C LYS A 24 6.71 -12.39 1.53
N PHE A 25 6.36 -13.67 1.54
CA PHE A 25 4.99 -14.10 1.27
C PHE A 25 3.99 -13.56 2.30
N LEU A 26 4.35 -13.56 3.59
CA LEU A 26 3.53 -13.00 4.66
C LEU A 26 3.26 -11.51 4.46
N VAL A 27 4.30 -10.71 4.18
CA VAL A 27 4.15 -9.27 3.88
C VAL A 27 3.22 -9.06 2.68
N GLN A 28 3.35 -9.87 1.64
CA GLN A 28 2.50 -9.80 0.44
C GLN A 28 1.05 -10.20 0.69
N GLN A 29 0.75 -11.06 1.66
CA GLN A 29 -0.64 -11.35 2.03
C GLN A 29 -1.21 -10.24 2.89
N ILE A 30 -0.46 -9.75 3.88
CA ILE A 30 -0.91 -8.67 4.77
C ILE A 30 -1.19 -7.39 3.96
N SER A 31 -0.35 -7.07 2.96
CA SER A 31 -0.55 -5.89 2.12
C SER A 31 -1.85 -5.90 1.32
N LYS A 32 -2.48 -7.07 1.10
CA LYS A 32 -3.78 -7.16 0.43
C LYS A 32 -4.94 -6.66 1.31
N TYR A 33 -4.78 -6.70 2.63
CA TYR A 33 -5.84 -6.40 3.59
C TYR A 33 -5.92 -4.92 4.01
N LYS A 34 -5.38 -4.00 3.19
CA LYS A 34 -5.40 -2.54 3.43
C LYS A 34 -4.79 -2.09 4.77
N TYR A 35 -3.91 -2.89 5.37
CA TYR A 35 -3.15 -2.48 6.56
C TYR A 35 -2.15 -1.37 6.21
N LEU A 36 -1.93 -0.48 7.17
CA LEU A 36 -0.89 0.53 7.06
C LEU A 36 0.50 -0.12 7.08
N PRO A 37 1.51 0.50 6.45
CA PRO A 37 2.88 -0.02 6.48
C PRO A 37 3.42 -0.19 7.91
N THR A 38 3.07 0.70 8.84
CA THR A 38 3.48 0.64 10.25
C THR A 38 2.87 -0.56 10.99
N GLU A 39 1.61 -0.87 10.75
CA GLU A 39 0.94 -2.05 11.31
C GLU A 39 1.56 -3.34 10.74
N THR A 40 1.83 -3.33 9.44
CA THR A 40 2.51 -4.44 8.76
C THR A 40 3.91 -4.66 9.35
N MET A 41 4.66 -3.59 9.66
CA MET A 41 5.97 -3.70 10.32
C MET A 41 5.88 -4.36 11.69
N ALA A 42 4.92 -3.93 12.51
CA ALA A 42 4.71 -4.49 13.85
C ALA A 42 4.40 -5.99 13.79
N ILE A 43 3.49 -6.40 12.89
CA ILE A 43 3.09 -7.80 12.73
C ILE A 43 4.25 -8.67 12.21
N THR A 44 5.06 -8.14 11.29
CA THR A 44 6.09 -8.92 10.60
C THR A 44 7.49 -8.79 11.21
N GLY A 45 7.66 -7.90 12.20
CA GLY A 45 8.92 -7.63 12.88
C GLY A 45 9.96 -6.97 11.97
N HIS A 46 9.53 -6.06 11.10
CA HIS A 46 10.44 -5.24 10.30
C HIS A 46 10.78 -3.96 11.07
N ASN A 47 12.05 -3.59 11.10
CA ASN A 47 12.52 -2.37 11.77
C ASN A 47 12.49 -1.15 10.83
N ASN A 48 12.32 -1.37 9.52
CA ASN A 48 12.36 -0.32 8.52
C ASN A 48 11.22 -0.48 7.50
N VAL A 49 10.42 0.58 7.29
CA VAL A 49 9.35 0.64 6.28
C VAL A 49 9.87 0.29 4.89
N GLN A 50 11.08 0.72 4.53
CA GLN A 50 11.68 0.49 3.22
C GLN A 50 11.84 -1.01 2.90
N SER A 51 12.08 -1.82 3.92
CA SER A 51 12.18 -3.27 3.76
C SER A 51 10.84 -3.91 3.40
N LEU A 52 9.71 -3.33 3.80
CA LEU A 52 8.38 -3.72 3.33
C LEU A 52 8.15 -3.29 1.89
N THR A 53 8.62 -2.10 1.51
CA THR A 53 8.47 -1.57 0.15
C THR A 53 9.09 -2.50 -0.90
N ASN A 54 10.21 -3.14 -0.56
CA ASN A 54 10.87 -4.16 -1.40
C ASN A 54 10.03 -5.42 -1.62
N TYR A 55 8.98 -5.64 -0.81
CA TYR A 55 8.07 -6.76 -0.92
C TYR A 55 6.68 -6.37 -1.41
N SER A 56 6.34 -5.08 -1.37
CA SER A 56 5.10 -4.55 -1.93
C SER A 56 5.22 -4.35 -3.43
N ASN A 57 4.35 -5.00 -4.19
CA ASN A 57 4.07 -4.57 -5.56
C ASN A 57 2.94 -3.56 -5.51
N ILE A 58 3.10 -2.41 -6.17
CA ILE A 58 1.98 -1.48 -6.37
C ILE A 58 0.96 -2.22 -7.26
N SER A 59 -0.27 -2.33 -6.78
CA SER A 59 -1.36 -2.93 -7.56
C SER A 59 -1.78 -2.01 -8.71
N ILE A 60 -2.34 -2.58 -9.78
CA ILE A 60 -2.89 -1.80 -10.90
C ILE A 60 -3.94 -0.80 -10.40
N GLU A 61 -4.78 -1.20 -9.44
CA GLU A 61 -5.79 -0.33 -8.83
C GLU A 61 -5.16 0.88 -8.12
N GLN A 62 -4.04 0.68 -7.42
CA GLN A 62 -3.29 1.77 -6.80
C GLN A 62 -2.65 2.69 -7.85
N LEU A 63 -2.10 2.13 -8.94
CA LEU A 63 -1.57 2.93 -10.05
C LEU A 63 -2.66 3.76 -10.72
N GLN A 64 -3.84 3.19 -10.94
CA GLN A 64 -4.99 3.90 -11.50
C GLN A 64 -5.45 5.04 -10.59
N LYS A 65 -5.50 4.82 -9.27
CA LYS A 65 -5.79 5.87 -8.29
C LYS A 65 -4.75 6.99 -8.33
N CYS A 66 -3.46 6.65 -8.37
CA CYS A 66 -2.40 7.65 -8.51
C CYS A 66 -2.51 8.42 -9.82
N SER A 67 -2.76 7.74 -10.94
CA SER A 67 -2.96 8.37 -12.25
C SER A 67 -4.16 9.32 -12.27
N PHE A 68 -5.27 8.92 -11.64
CA PHE A 68 -6.46 9.78 -11.50
C PHE A 68 -6.18 11.01 -10.64
N LEU A 69 -5.48 10.85 -9.52
CA LEU A 69 -5.07 11.96 -8.65
C LEU A 69 -4.16 12.96 -9.36
N LEU A 70 -3.21 12.45 -10.15
CA LEU A 70 -2.26 13.27 -10.92
C LEU A 70 -2.84 13.78 -12.24
N SER A 71 -4.07 13.39 -12.60
CA SER A 71 -4.68 13.82 -13.84
C SER A 71 -4.98 15.33 -13.79
N PRO A 72 -4.68 16.09 -14.86
CA PRO A 72 -4.91 17.53 -14.89
C PRO A 72 -6.36 17.90 -14.57
N VAL A 73 -7.31 17.07 -15.02
CA VAL A 73 -8.74 17.25 -14.80
C VAL A 73 -9.11 17.27 -13.31
N ASN A 74 -8.51 16.39 -12.52
CA ASN A 74 -8.79 16.33 -11.08
C ASN A 74 -8.21 17.56 -10.36
N VAL A 75 -7.03 18.03 -10.77
CA VAL A 75 -6.41 19.25 -10.22
C VAL A 75 -7.30 20.47 -10.44
N THR A 76 -7.86 20.63 -11.65
CA THR A 76 -8.76 21.77 -11.95
C THR A 76 -10.06 21.69 -11.16
N ILE A 77 -10.62 20.48 -11.00
CA ILE A 77 -11.84 20.27 -10.19
C ILE A 77 -11.57 20.60 -8.73
N GLN A 78 -10.44 20.17 -8.16
CA GLN A 78 -10.08 20.49 -6.78
C GLN A 78 -9.83 21.99 -6.59
N GLN A 79 -9.16 22.66 -7.54
CA GLN A 79 -8.98 24.11 -7.50
C GLN A 79 -10.32 24.86 -7.58
N PHE A 80 -11.24 24.42 -8.43
CA PHE A 80 -12.57 25.01 -8.54
C PHE A 80 -13.42 24.79 -7.28
N LEU A 81 -13.39 23.60 -6.69
CA LEU A 81 -14.07 23.30 -5.44
C LEU A 81 -13.49 24.10 -4.27
N LEU A 82 -12.18 24.27 -4.20
CA LEU A 82 -11.53 25.10 -3.20
C LEU A 82 -11.90 26.58 -3.37
N TYR A 83 -11.86 27.08 -4.61
CA TYR A 83 -12.26 28.45 -4.94
C TYR A 83 -13.71 28.74 -4.54
N THR A 84 -14.65 27.86 -4.92
CA THR A 84 -16.07 28.00 -4.58
C THR A 84 -16.33 27.88 -3.08
N PHE A 85 -15.61 26.99 -2.37
CA PHE A 85 -15.67 26.88 -0.92
C PHE A 85 -15.20 28.18 -0.22
N VAL A 86 -14.05 28.72 -0.63
CA VAL A 86 -13.52 29.96 -0.05
C VAL A 86 -14.47 31.14 -0.31
N HIS A 87 -14.96 31.29 -1.55
CA HIS A 87 -15.92 32.36 -1.87
C HIS A 87 -17.26 32.23 -1.13
N ARG A 88 -17.77 31.02 -0.92
CA ARG A 88 -19.00 30.81 -0.11
C ARG A 88 -18.82 31.17 1.35
N ASN A 89 -17.67 30.83 1.94
CA ASN A 89 -17.47 30.96 3.38
C ASN A 89 -16.86 32.31 3.80
N TYR A 90 -16.10 32.97 2.91
CA TYR A 90 -15.34 34.17 3.23
C TYR A 90 -15.61 35.36 2.29
N GLY A 91 -16.40 35.19 1.23
CA GLY A 91 -16.65 36.23 0.22
C GLY A 91 -17.66 37.33 0.58
N ARG A 92 -18.14 37.40 1.82
CA ARG A 92 -19.19 38.35 2.26
C ARG A 92 -18.70 39.57 3.07
N ASN A 93 -17.42 39.92 3.00
CA ASN A 93 -16.87 41.08 3.73
C ASN A 93 -16.36 42.21 2.83
N ALA A 94 -16.86 42.32 1.60
CA ALA A 94 -16.55 43.44 0.70
C ALA A 94 -17.86 44.08 0.20
N ALA A 95 -18.50 44.86 1.07
CA ALA A 95 -19.52 45.83 0.73
C ALA A 95 -19.39 47.00 1.72
#